data_AF-A0A6D2G590-F1
#
_entry.id   AF-A0A6D2G590-F1
#
_cell.length_a   1.000
_cell.length_b   1.000
_cell.length_c   1.000
_cell.angle_alpha   90.00
_cell.angle_beta   90.00
_cell.angle_gamma   90.00
#
_symmetry.space_group_name_H-M   'P 1'
#
loop_
_entity.id
_entity.type
_entity.pdbx_description
1 polymer ?
#
loop_
_entity_poly.entity_id
_entity_poly.type
_entity_poly.pdbx_seq_one_letter_code
_entity_poly.pdbx_strand_id
1 'polypeptide(L)' 'MSHLYDPTTQYYTGEYPKQKQPAPGVQAKMTPVPDCGRKKLCRQWSP' A
#
# COMPACT_ATOMS: atom_id res chain seq x y z
N MET A 1 -5.08 18.81 -16.75
CA MET A 1 -4.18 18.99 -15.57
C MET A 1 -3.40 17.70 -15.39
N SER A 2 -2.11 17.65 -15.73
CA SER A 2 -1.30 16.47 -15.44
C SER A 2 -1.04 16.41 -13.94
N HIS A 3 -1.67 15.44 -13.27
CA HIS A 3 -1.42 15.19 -11.85
C HIS A 3 -0.04 14.51 -11.71
N LEU A 4 1.02 15.31 -11.64
CA LEU A 4 2.34 14.84 -11.24
C LEU A 4 2.35 14.66 -9.72
N TYR A 5 2.54 13.41 -9.30
CA TYR A 5 2.77 13.06 -7.90
C TYR A 5 4.26 12.84 -7.70
N ASP A 6 4.80 13.32 -6.58
CA ASP A 6 6.16 13.01 -6.18
C ASP A 6 6.25 11.51 -5.83
N PRO A 7 7.05 10.70 -6.57
CA PRO A 7 7.16 9.27 -6.32
C PRO A 7 7.80 8.94 -4.97
N THR A 8 8.58 9.87 -4.38
CA THR A 8 9.28 9.64 -3.11
C THR A 8 8.34 9.62 -1.90
N THR A 9 7.17 10.26 -2.03
CA THR A 9 6.15 10.36 -0.97
C THR A 9 4.83 9.69 -1.36
N GLN A 10 4.78 8.98 -2.50
CA GLN A 10 3.56 8.38 -3.04
C GLN A 10 3.04 7.19 -2.21
N TYR A 11 3.89 6.57 -1.40
CA TYR A 11 3.56 5.44 -0.53
C TYR A 11 3.97 5.74 0.92
N TYR A 12 3.67 4.83 1.85
CA TYR A 12 3.98 5.04 3.26
C TYR A 12 5.49 5.17 3.51
N THR A 13 5.90 6.33 4.02
CA THR A 13 7.30 6.69 4.35
C THR A 13 7.57 6.75 5.86
N GLY A 14 6.58 6.46 6.69
CA GLY A 14 6.73 6.47 8.14
C GLY A 14 7.47 5.24 8.67
N GLU A 15 7.62 5.20 10.00
CA GLU A 15 8.23 4.05 10.67
C GLU A 15 7.29 2.83 10.65
N TYR A 16 7.87 1.64 10.50
CA TYR A 16 7.11 0.39 10.55
C TYR A 16 7.11 -0.18 11.97
N PRO A 17 5.94 -0.54 12.54
CA PRO A 17 5.90 -1.18 13.84
C PRO A 17 6.53 -2.58 13.78
N LYS A 18 7.14 -3.02 14.89
CA LYS A 18 7.59 -4.41 15.05
C LYS A 18 6.38 -5.35 15.00
N GLN A 19 6.26 -6.14 13.93
CA GLN A 19 5.08 -6.96 13.64
C GLN A 19 5.46 -8.41 13.28
N LYS A 20 5.74 -9.24 14.29
CA LYS A 20 6.12 -10.64 14.07
C LYS A 20 4.90 -11.48 13.67
N GLN A 21 5.04 -12.31 12.65
CA GLN A 21 4.06 -13.33 12.27
C GLN A 21 4.74 -14.68 12.01
N PRO A 22 4.09 -15.82 12.32
CA PRO A 22 4.61 -17.13 11.96
C PRO A 22 4.55 -17.33 10.44
N ALA A 23 5.57 -17.96 9.85
CA ALA A 23 5.60 -18.27 8.43
C ALA A 23 4.41 -19.18 8.05
N PRO A 24 3.71 -18.94 6.92
CA PRO A 24 4.03 -18.04 5.80
C PRO A 24 3.65 -16.56 6.00
N GLY A 25 3.06 -16.19 7.15
CA GLY A 25 2.55 -14.84 7.39
C GLY A 25 1.27 -14.53 6.59
N VAL A 26 0.47 -13.59 7.09
CA VAL A 26 -0.77 -13.14 6.43
C VAL A 26 -0.70 -11.62 6.28
N GLN A 27 -0.53 -11.16 5.04
CA GLN A 27 -0.37 -9.74 4.71
C GLN A 27 -1.54 -8.85 5.19
N ALA A 28 -2.76 -9.40 5.26
CA ALA A 28 -3.93 -8.68 5.76
C ALA A 28 -3.84 -8.34 7.26
N LYS A 29 -2.93 -8.99 7.99
CA LYS A 29 -2.69 -8.75 9.42
C LYS A 29 -1.47 -7.85 9.67
N MET A 30 -0.87 -7.29 8.61
CA MET A 30 0.24 -6.33 8.72
C MET A 30 -0.28 -4.91 8.95
N THR A 31 0.53 -4.07 9.58
CA THR A 31 0.28 -2.64 9.80
C THR A 31 1.46 -1.82 9.26
N PRO A 32 1.24 -0.96 8.25
CA PRO A 32 0.04 -0.87 7.42
C PRO A 32 -0.14 -2.12 6.54
N VAL A 33 -1.37 -2.40 6.12
CA VAL A 33 -1.65 -3.47 5.14
C VAL A 33 -1.02 -3.06 3.80
N PRO A 34 -0.21 -3.93 3.16
CA PRO A 34 0.43 -3.61 1.89
C PRO A 34 -0.57 -3.20 0.81
N ASP A 35 -0.28 -2.11 0.08
CA ASP A 35 -1.06 -1.70 -1.08
C ASP A 35 -0.65 -2.53 -2.31
N CYS A 36 -1.39 -3.60 -2.60
CA CYS A 36 -1.18 -4.44 -3.78
C CYS A 36 -1.84 -3.90 -5.06
N GLY A 37 -2.09 -2.60 -5.15
CA GLY A 37 -2.58 -1.96 -6.38
C GLY A 37 -4.07 -2.18 -6.67
N ARG A 38 -4.81 -2.94 -5.85
CA ARG A 38 -6.26 -3.18 -6.04
C ARG A 38 -7.05 -1.88 -6.16
N LYS A 39 -6.76 -0.89 -5.31
CA LYS A 39 -7.48 0.39 -5.32
C LYS A 39 -7.09 1.27 -6.51
N LYS A 40 -5.83 1.25 -6.94
CA LYS A 40 -5.40 1.99 -8.14
C LYS A 40 -5.97 1.36 -9.42
N LEU A 41 -5.99 0.03 -9.49
CA LEU A 41 -6.55 -0.73 -10.60
C LEU A 41 -8.07 -0.57 -10.71
N CYS A 42 -8.82 -0.67 -9.59
CA CYS A 42 -10.28 -0.47 -9.60
C CYS A 42 -10.71 0.98 -9.91
N ARG A 43 -9.94 2.00 -9.49
CA ARG A 43 -10.27 3.41 -9.77
C ARG A 43 -10.11 3.77 -11.25
N GLN A 44 -9.24 3.06 -11.99
CA GLN A 44 -9.05 3.27 -13.43
C GLN A 44 -10.22 2.68 -14.27
N TRP A 45 -11.02 1.79 -13.67
CA TRP A 45 -12.11 1.04 -14.32
C TRP A 45 -13.48 1.28 -13.65
N SER A 46 -13.67 2.40 -12.96
CA SER A 46 -15.02 2.89 -12.64
C SER A 46 -15.52 3.73 -13.84
N PRO A 47 -16.71 3.44 -14.39
CA PRO A 47 -17.31 4.26 -15.44
C PRO A 47 -17.57 5.70 -14.98
#